data_AF-A0A7S4FZ33-F1
#
_entry.id   AF-A0A7S4FZ33-F1
#
_cell.length_a   1.000
_cell.length_b   1.000
_cell.length_c   1.000
_cell.angle_alpha   90.00
_cell.angle_beta   90.00
_cell.angle_gamma   90.00
#
_symmetry.space_group_name_H-M   'P 1'
#
loop_
_entity.id
_entity.type
_entity.pdbx_description
1 polymer ?
#
loop_
_entity_poly.entity_id
_entity_poly.type
_entity_poly.pdbx_seq_one_letter_code
_entity_poly.pdbx_strand_id
1 'polypeptide(L)'
;RFDLTLHLPCGTKEVLGQEGASCPNGTVCEIRDCFRTSVLNYDDIINAMVVNFQLTTQTYIWVVAREYEAAAGAGVWWYFVVMAIVGYACNFPLTMVIGSTYFFMADAFRCYAKEEEDDDALVQSHGDGQLSKIAKLRQAGRLLLNSPAWSVLMGIVTIVAMVGLSLYWYPENESLVMVSYIVYYISVFFFVLEFLLKIVCFGPREYFRNGNNVLDFVLVIINILSIFSTLVLDIEFFDNLTG
;
A
#
# COMPACT_ATOMS: atom_id res chain seq x y z
N ARG A 1 -12.53 23.21 -5.08
CA ARG A 1 -13.58 22.42 -4.39
C ARG A 1 -14.31 21.65 -5.50
N PHE A 2 -13.92 20.41 -5.75
CA PHE A 2 -14.61 19.56 -6.72
C PHE A 2 -15.93 19.13 -6.07
N ASP A 3 -17.05 19.68 -6.54
CA ASP A 3 -18.38 19.19 -6.18
C ASP A 3 -18.59 17.86 -6.90
N LEU A 4 -18.36 16.75 -6.19
CA LEU A 4 -18.72 15.42 -6.64
C LEU A 4 -20.15 15.13 -6.17
N THR A 5 -21.13 15.89 -6.68
CA THR A 5 -22.54 15.50 -6.56
C THR A 5 -22.78 14.32 -7.49
N LEU A 6 -22.76 13.11 -6.93
CA LEU A 6 -23.19 11.89 -7.60
C LEU A 6 -24.68 12.05 -7.98
N HIS A 7 -24.94 12.45 -9.22
CA HIS A 7 -26.31 12.56 -9.73
C HIS A 7 -26.90 11.16 -9.91
N LEU A 8 -27.74 10.73 -8.97
CA LEU A 8 -28.50 9.49 -9.11
C LEU A 8 -29.49 9.60 -10.29
N PRO A 9 -29.68 8.53 -11.07
CA PRO A 9 -30.67 8.51 -12.14
C PRO A 9 -32.10 8.57 -11.57
N CYS A 10 -33.02 9.12 -12.36
CA CYS A 10 -34.45 9.16 -12.05
C CYS A 10 -35.20 8.16 -12.94
N GLY A 11 -36.40 7.72 -12.52
CA GLY A 11 -37.19 6.74 -13.25
C GLY A 11 -38.68 7.01 -13.20
N THR A 12 -39.36 6.98 -14.35
CA THR A 12 -40.82 7.16 -14.46
C THR A 12 -41.53 5.84 -14.76
N LYS A 13 -42.80 5.74 -14.33
CA LYS A 13 -43.66 4.55 -14.50
C LYS A 13 -43.84 4.09 -15.95
N GLU A 14 -43.62 4.97 -16.92
CA GLU A 14 -43.82 4.71 -18.36
C GLU A 14 -42.84 3.69 -18.96
N VAL A 15 -41.65 3.50 -18.38
CA VAL A 15 -40.60 2.69 -19.02
C VAL A 15 -40.57 1.24 -18.53
N LEU A 16 -40.86 0.99 -17.24
CA LEU A 16 -40.74 -0.34 -16.60
C LEU A 16 -41.95 -0.74 -15.73
N GLY A 17 -43.02 0.05 -15.70
CA GLY A 17 -44.23 -0.24 -14.92
C GLY A 17 -44.08 -0.09 -13.39
N GLN A 18 -42.93 0.39 -12.90
CA GLN A 18 -42.66 0.70 -11.50
C GLN A 18 -42.14 2.14 -11.34
N GLU A 19 -42.39 2.74 -10.18
CA GLU A 19 -41.88 4.08 -9.83
C GLU A 19 -40.41 3.98 -9.39
N GLY A 20 -39.52 4.70 -10.08
CA GLY A 20 -38.13 4.91 -9.68
C GLY A 20 -37.99 6.15 -8.80
N ALA A 21 -36.76 6.66 -8.63
CA ALA A 21 -36.49 7.83 -7.84
C ALA A 21 -37.12 9.10 -8.45
N SER A 22 -37.81 9.88 -7.60
CA SER A 22 -38.44 11.14 -7.96
C SER A 22 -37.46 12.32 -7.95
N CYS A 23 -37.52 13.18 -8.96
CA CYS A 23 -36.65 14.35 -9.05
C CYS A 23 -37.02 15.46 -8.03
N PRO A 24 -36.05 16.17 -7.45
CA PRO A 24 -36.32 17.31 -6.57
C PRO A 24 -36.82 18.55 -7.35
N ASN A 25 -37.58 19.42 -6.68
CA ASN A 25 -38.04 20.74 -7.17
C ASN A 25 -38.90 20.72 -8.44
N GLY A 26 -39.76 19.72 -8.63
CA GLY A 26 -40.71 19.70 -9.75
C GLY A 26 -40.04 19.61 -11.12
N THR A 27 -38.78 19.18 -11.17
CA THR A 27 -38.08 18.88 -12.41
C THR A 27 -38.60 17.56 -13.00
N VAL A 28 -38.67 17.50 -14.34
CA VAL A 28 -39.17 16.33 -15.06
C VAL A 28 -37.99 15.44 -15.43
N CYS A 29 -38.16 14.12 -15.24
CA CYS A 29 -37.16 13.14 -15.66
C CYS A 29 -37.23 12.98 -17.19
N GLU A 30 -36.19 13.43 -17.89
CA GLU A 30 -36.06 13.24 -19.34
C GLU A 30 -35.13 12.06 -19.64
N ILE A 31 -35.54 11.22 -20.61
CA ILE A 31 -34.68 10.17 -21.16
C ILE A 31 -33.63 10.86 -22.03
N ARG A 32 -32.48 11.17 -21.43
CA ARG A 32 -31.32 11.66 -22.15
C ARG A 32 -30.49 10.48 -22.62
N ASP A 33 -29.86 10.59 -23.80
CA ASP A 33 -28.83 9.64 -24.23
C ASP A 33 -27.80 9.52 -23.10
N CYS A 34 -27.83 8.38 -22.40
CA CYS A 34 -26.99 8.13 -21.25
C CYS A 34 -25.54 8.24 -21.73
N PHE A 35 -24.74 9.05 -21.07
CA PHE A 35 -23.41 9.42 -21.54
C PHE A 35 -22.59 8.14 -21.78
N ARG A 36 -22.27 7.88 -23.06
CA ARG A 36 -21.60 6.67 -23.60
C ARG A 36 -20.21 6.38 -23.01
N THR A 37 -19.77 7.15 -22.00
CA THR A 37 -18.48 6.98 -21.33
C THR A 37 -18.60 6.42 -19.91
N SER A 38 -19.81 6.06 -19.44
CA SER A 38 -19.92 5.29 -18.19
C SER A 38 -19.68 3.81 -18.48
N VAL A 39 -18.66 3.25 -17.84
CA VAL A 39 -18.28 1.82 -17.95
C VAL A 39 -19.33 0.90 -17.29
N LEU A 40 -20.39 1.47 -16.70
CA LEU A 40 -21.42 0.78 -15.93
C LEU A 40 -22.76 0.56 -16.67
N ASN A 41 -22.79 0.74 -17.99
CA ASN A 41 -24.01 0.63 -18.81
C ASN A 41 -24.20 -0.78 -19.43
N TYR A 42 -25.45 -1.15 -19.74
CA TYR A 42 -25.80 -2.43 -20.41
C TYR A 42 -26.01 -2.33 -21.93
N ASP A 43 -25.78 -1.16 -22.54
CA ASP A 43 -26.08 -0.92 -23.97
C ASP A 43 -25.18 -1.74 -24.92
N ASP A 44 -23.92 -1.97 -24.52
CA ASP A 44 -22.94 -2.77 -25.26
C ASP A 44 -22.68 -4.09 -24.55
N ILE A 45 -22.54 -5.19 -25.31
CA ILE A 45 -22.26 -6.54 -24.78
C ILE A 45 -20.98 -6.53 -23.92
N ILE A 46 -19.95 -5.78 -24.31
CA ILE A 46 -18.67 -5.71 -23.58
C ILE A 46 -18.85 -5.00 -22.23
N ASN A 47 -19.58 -3.89 -22.19
CA ASN A 47 -19.85 -3.16 -20.95
C ASN A 47 -20.76 -3.99 -20.03
N ALA A 48 -21.77 -4.66 -20.59
CA ALA A 48 -22.61 -5.62 -19.88
C ALA A 48 -21.78 -6.77 -19.27
N MET A 49 -20.76 -7.28 -19.97
CA MET A 49 -19.85 -8.30 -19.42
C MET A 49 -19.02 -7.75 -18.26
N VAL A 50 -18.49 -6.52 -18.38
CA VAL A 50 -17.70 -5.88 -17.31
C VAL A 50 -18.55 -5.64 -16.05
N VAL A 51 -19.79 -5.16 -16.22
CA VAL A 51 -20.73 -4.96 -15.10
C VAL A 51 -21.11 -6.29 -14.45
N ASN A 52 -21.44 -7.31 -15.24
CA ASN A 52 -21.73 -8.66 -14.69
C ASN A 52 -20.53 -9.26 -13.96
N PHE A 53 -19.32 -9.06 -14.48
CA PHE A 53 -18.09 -9.50 -13.82
C PHE A 53 -17.91 -8.81 -12.46
N GLN A 54 -18.05 -7.47 -12.42
CA GLN A 54 -17.98 -6.68 -11.18
C GLN A 54 -19.04 -7.09 -10.15
N LEU A 55 -20.27 -7.39 -10.62
CA LEU A 55 -21.34 -7.91 -9.76
C LEU A 55 -21.00 -9.30 -9.19
N THR A 56 -20.42 -10.18 -10.00
CA THR A 56 -20.02 -11.53 -9.59
C THR A 56 -18.86 -11.49 -8.59
N THR A 57 -17.91 -10.56 -8.75
CA THR A 57 -16.77 -10.36 -7.85
C THR A 57 -17.09 -9.50 -6.63
N GLN A 58 -18.35 -9.07 -6.45
CA GLN A 58 -18.80 -8.21 -5.34
C GLN A 58 -18.10 -6.84 -5.28
N THR A 59 -17.50 -6.41 -6.39
CA THR A 59 -16.81 -5.13 -6.46
C THR A 59 -17.83 -4.11 -6.96
N TYR A 60 -18.31 -3.23 -6.07
CA TYR A 60 -19.29 -2.17 -6.38
C TYR A 60 -20.77 -2.57 -6.53
N ILE A 61 -21.16 -3.77 -6.08
CA ILE A 61 -22.56 -4.24 -6.13
C ILE A 61 -23.56 -3.23 -5.54
N TRP A 62 -23.21 -2.57 -4.43
CA TRP A 62 -24.08 -1.61 -3.75
C TRP A 62 -24.30 -0.31 -4.51
N VAL A 63 -23.27 0.14 -5.25
CA VAL A 63 -23.35 1.37 -6.05
C VAL A 63 -24.23 1.11 -7.27
N VAL A 64 -23.98 -0.01 -7.96
CA VAL A 64 -24.79 -0.44 -9.11
C VAL A 64 -26.24 -0.71 -8.66
N ALA A 65 -26.47 -1.49 -7.61
CA ALA A 65 -27.83 -1.77 -7.12
C ALA A 65 -28.61 -0.48 -6.81
N ARG A 66 -27.97 0.51 -6.21
CA ARG A 66 -28.58 1.80 -5.88
C ARG A 66 -28.91 2.65 -7.11
N GLU A 67 -28.02 2.67 -8.10
CA GLU A 67 -28.27 3.38 -9.37
C GLU A 67 -29.41 2.71 -10.16
N TYR A 68 -29.44 1.38 -10.22
CA TYR A 68 -30.50 0.65 -10.90
C TYR A 68 -31.84 0.72 -10.16
N GLU A 69 -31.85 0.70 -8.83
CA GLU A 69 -33.06 0.94 -8.03
C GLU A 69 -33.62 2.34 -8.27
N ALA A 70 -32.75 3.35 -8.36
CA ALA A 70 -33.18 4.72 -8.65
C ALA A 70 -33.75 4.88 -10.06
N ALA A 71 -33.26 4.10 -11.04
CA ALA A 71 -33.76 4.12 -12.41
C ALA A 71 -35.01 3.25 -12.65
N ALA A 72 -35.08 2.07 -12.04
CA ALA A 72 -36.05 1.01 -12.38
C ALA A 72 -36.98 0.59 -11.22
N GLY A 73 -36.78 1.14 -10.02
CA GLY A 73 -37.57 0.84 -8.83
C GLY A 73 -37.09 -0.40 -8.07
N ALA A 74 -37.71 -0.68 -6.91
CA ALA A 74 -37.29 -1.74 -5.99
C ALA A 74 -37.41 -3.18 -6.56
N GLY A 75 -38.11 -3.37 -7.68
CA GLY A 75 -38.26 -4.67 -8.32
C GLY A 75 -36.96 -5.27 -8.87
N VAL A 76 -35.87 -4.50 -9.00
CA VAL A 76 -34.58 -5.00 -9.52
C VAL A 76 -33.74 -5.77 -8.48
N TRP A 77 -34.10 -5.68 -7.19
CA TRP A 77 -33.30 -6.26 -6.11
C TRP A 77 -33.14 -7.79 -6.20
N TRP A 78 -34.11 -8.52 -6.74
CA TRP A 78 -34.01 -9.98 -6.84
C TRP A 78 -32.83 -10.40 -7.72
N TYR A 79 -32.52 -9.64 -8.77
CA TYR A 79 -31.39 -9.92 -9.66
C TYR A 79 -30.06 -9.76 -8.93
N PHE A 80 -29.90 -8.69 -8.14
CA PHE A 80 -28.70 -8.47 -7.32
C PHE A 80 -28.54 -9.53 -6.21
N VAL A 81 -29.64 -9.99 -5.60
CA VAL A 81 -29.61 -11.08 -4.61
C VAL A 81 -29.15 -12.39 -5.26
N VAL A 82 -29.70 -12.74 -6.43
CA VAL A 82 -29.29 -13.95 -7.17
C VAL A 82 -27.83 -13.87 -7.59
N MET A 83 -27.40 -12.75 -8.18
CA MET A 83 -26.00 -12.53 -8.55
C MET A 83 -25.07 -12.55 -7.33
N ALA A 84 -25.53 -12.10 -6.17
CA ALA A 84 -24.72 -12.13 -4.96
C ALA A 84 -24.46 -13.55 -4.46
N ILE A 85 -25.49 -14.40 -4.47
CA ILE A 85 -25.39 -15.82 -4.12
C ILE A 85 -24.50 -16.57 -5.12
N VAL A 86 -24.68 -16.31 -6.42
CA VAL A 86 -23.85 -16.89 -7.48
C VAL A 86 -22.40 -16.43 -7.34
N GLY A 87 -22.16 -15.14 -7.11
CA GLY A 87 -20.83 -14.61 -6.85
C GLY A 87 -20.16 -15.25 -5.63
N TYR A 88 -20.88 -15.42 -4.52
CA TYR A 88 -20.34 -16.10 -3.34
C TYR A 88 -19.99 -17.58 -3.62
N ALA A 89 -20.84 -18.30 -4.36
CA ALA A 89 -20.58 -19.69 -4.77
C ALA A 89 -19.43 -19.80 -5.80
N CYS A 90 -19.34 -18.87 -6.75
CA CYS A 90 -18.33 -18.85 -7.81
C CYS A 90 -17.00 -18.23 -7.40
N ASN A 91 -16.93 -17.47 -6.31
CA ASN A 91 -15.69 -16.97 -5.70
C ASN A 91 -15.09 -17.99 -4.70
N PHE A 92 -15.75 -19.12 -4.45
CA PHE A 92 -15.16 -20.24 -3.72
C PHE A 92 -13.78 -20.70 -4.25
N PRO A 93 -13.52 -20.77 -5.58
CA PRO A 93 -12.21 -21.04 -6.14
C PRO A 93 -11.18 -19.95 -5.79
N LEU A 94 -11.57 -18.67 -5.63
CA LEU A 94 -10.65 -17.63 -5.17
C LEU A 94 -10.25 -17.85 -3.71
N THR A 95 -11.20 -18.23 -2.85
CA THR A 95 -10.89 -18.63 -1.46
C THR A 95 -9.99 -19.86 -1.42
N MET A 96 -10.19 -20.82 -2.34
CA MET A 96 -9.34 -22.00 -2.49
C MET A 96 -7.94 -21.64 -2.99
N VAL A 97 -7.82 -20.73 -3.97
CA VAL A 97 -6.55 -20.23 -4.49
C VAL A 97 -5.80 -19.51 -3.38
N ILE A 98 -6.44 -18.55 -2.71
CA ILE A 98 -5.85 -17.83 -1.56
C ILE A 98 -5.37 -18.83 -0.50
N GLY A 99 -6.19 -19.84 -0.15
CA GLY A 99 -5.80 -20.91 0.77
C GLY A 99 -4.59 -21.73 0.29
N SER A 100 -4.53 -22.07 -1.00
CA SER A 100 -3.40 -22.79 -1.58
C SER A 100 -2.13 -21.95 -1.64
N THR A 101 -2.23 -20.63 -1.88
CA THR A 101 -1.09 -19.71 -1.86
C THR A 101 -0.60 -19.52 -0.43
N TYR A 102 -1.49 -19.38 0.56
CA TYR A 102 -1.13 -19.35 1.98
C TYR A 102 -0.45 -20.65 2.41
N PHE A 103 -0.97 -21.81 2.01
CA PHE A 103 -0.38 -23.11 2.31
C PHE A 103 1.00 -23.28 1.65
N PHE A 104 1.13 -22.91 0.37
CA PHE A 104 2.41 -22.92 -0.35
C PHE A 104 3.44 -21.99 0.29
N MET A 105 3.04 -20.79 0.70
CA MET A 105 3.91 -19.89 1.45
C MET A 105 4.31 -20.48 2.81
N ALA A 106 3.39 -21.12 3.53
CA ALA A 106 3.68 -21.75 4.82
C ALA A 106 4.70 -22.90 4.68
N ASP A 107 4.60 -23.73 3.64
CA ASP A 107 5.57 -24.79 3.34
C ASP A 107 6.93 -24.22 2.90
N ALA A 108 6.95 -23.16 2.09
CA ALA A 108 8.17 -22.47 1.70
C ALA A 108 8.89 -21.86 2.92
N PHE A 109 8.16 -21.23 3.85
CA PHE A 109 8.72 -20.72 5.10
C PHE A 109 9.30 -21.82 5.98
N ARG A 110 8.72 -23.03 6.01
CA ARG A 110 9.28 -24.18 6.74
C ARG A 110 10.60 -24.67 6.13
N CYS A 111 10.69 -24.76 4.81
CA CYS A 111 11.93 -25.11 4.12
C CYS A 111 13.03 -24.09 4.40
N TYR A 112 12.67 -22.81 4.36
CA TYR A 112 13.59 -21.71 4.61
C TYR A 112 14.07 -21.65 6.07
N ALA A 113 13.20 -21.98 7.04
CA ALA A 113 13.58 -22.13 8.44
C ALA A 113 14.51 -23.33 8.69
N LYS A 114 14.34 -24.41 7.93
CA LYS A 114 15.22 -25.59 8.01
C LYS A 114 16.61 -25.33 7.43
N GLU A 115 16.68 -24.59 6.32
CA GLU A 115 17.95 -24.21 5.68
C GLU A 115 18.82 -23.34 6.61
N GLU A 116 18.18 -22.51 7.44
CA GLU A 116 18.86 -21.70 8.45
C GLU A 116 19.49 -22.53 9.59
N GLU A 117 18.78 -23.54 10.11
CA GLU A 117 19.34 -24.42 11.15
C GLU A 117 20.58 -25.18 10.63
N ASP A 118 20.57 -25.60 9.36
CA ASP A 118 21.70 -26.30 8.73
C ASP A 118 22.90 -25.35 8.49
N ASP A 119 22.64 -24.09 8.15
CA ASP A 119 23.68 -23.07 7.96
C ASP A 119 24.35 -22.64 9.27
N ASP A 120 23.59 -22.54 10.36
CA ASP A 120 24.12 -22.21 11.68
C ASP A 120 25.02 -23.33 12.22
N ALA A 121 24.68 -24.60 11.95
CA ALA A 121 25.52 -25.75 12.28
C ALA A 121 26.86 -25.75 11.53
N LEU A 122 26.90 -25.28 10.27
CA LEU A 122 28.11 -25.19 9.46
C LEU A 122 29.03 -24.03 9.88
N VAL A 123 28.45 -22.87 10.24
CA VAL A 123 29.19 -21.66 10.65
C VAL A 123 29.90 -21.85 11.99
N GLN A 124 29.35 -22.68 12.89
CA GLN A 124 29.96 -22.98 14.19
C GLN A 124 31.30 -23.74 14.07
N SER A 125 31.58 -24.40 12.93
CA SER A 125 32.78 -25.23 12.75
C SER A 125 34.08 -24.46 12.41
N HIS A 126 33.99 -23.19 12.01
CA HIS A 126 35.07 -22.55 11.24
C HIS A 126 35.86 -21.42 11.91
N GLY A 127 35.67 -21.09 13.19
CA GLY A 127 36.36 -19.90 13.73
C GLY A 127 36.49 -19.78 15.25
N ASP A 128 37.36 -20.56 15.89
CA ASP A 128 37.49 -20.53 17.36
C ASP A 128 38.54 -19.55 17.94
N GLY A 129 39.32 -18.83 17.11
CA GLY A 129 40.46 -18.04 17.63
C GLY A 129 40.20 -16.55 17.88
N GLN A 130 39.77 -15.80 16.86
CA GLN A 130 39.53 -14.35 16.93
C GLN A 130 38.05 -13.97 17.10
N LEU A 131 37.17 -14.96 17.01
CA LEU A 131 35.73 -14.78 16.98
C LEU A 131 35.13 -14.46 18.36
N SER A 132 35.87 -14.70 19.46
CA SER A 132 35.40 -14.48 20.85
C SER A 132 35.09 -13.01 21.20
N LYS A 133 35.93 -12.05 20.78
CA LYS A 133 35.68 -10.62 21.05
C LYS A 133 34.57 -10.06 20.16
N ILE A 134 34.56 -10.44 18.89
CA ILE A 134 33.52 -10.07 17.93
C ILE A 134 32.18 -10.68 18.36
N ALA A 135 32.16 -11.94 18.82
CA ALA A 135 30.95 -12.60 19.32
C ALA A 135 30.38 -11.90 20.56
N LYS A 136 31.22 -11.46 21.51
CA LYS A 136 30.78 -10.67 22.67
C LYS A 136 30.20 -9.31 22.27
N LEU A 137 30.86 -8.59 21.35
CA LEU A 137 30.36 -7.33 20.81
C LEU A 137 29.02 -7.53 20.09
N ARG A 138 28.91 -8.59 19.30
CA ARG A 138 27.72 -8.98 18.53
C ARG A 138 26.56 -9.38 19.45
N GLN A 139 26.85 -10.06 20.56
CA GLN A 139 25.87 -10.41 21.57
C GLN A 139 25.37 -9.19 22.35
N ALA A 140 26.27 -8.29 22.75
CA ALA A 140 25.92 -7.03 23.40
C ALA A 140 25.08 -6.12 22.48
N GLY A 141 25.43 -6.05 21.20
CA GLY A 141 24.68 -5.28 20.21
C GLY A 141 23.30 -5.86 19.93
N ARG A 142 23.16 -7.20 19.87
CA ARG A 142 21.84 -7.85 19.78
C ARG A 142 20.95 -7.56 20.99
N LEU A 143 21.52 -7.53 22.20
CA LEU A 143 20.78 -7.15 23.41
C LEU A 143 20.31 -5.69 23.37
N LEU A 144 21.13 -4.78 22.83
CA LEU A 144 20.76 -3.38 22.69
C LEU A 144 19.66 -3.18 21.63
N LEU A 145 19.83 -3.78 20.45
CA LEU A 145 18.87 -3.67 19.34
C LEU A 145 17.51 -4.33 19.66
N ASN A 146 17.51 -5.41 20.44
CA ASN A 146 16.27 -6.05 20.89
C ASN A 146 15.64 -5.39 22.12
N SER A 147 16.25 -4.34 22.68
CA SER A 147 15.69 -3.66 23.84
C SER A 147 14.46 -2.82 23.43
N PRO A 148 13.40 -2.77 24.27
CA PRO A 148 12.21 -1.96 23.95
C PRO A 148 12.54 -0.46 23.89
N ALA A 149 13.57 -0.01 24.61
CA ALA A 149 14.02 1.37 24.58
C ALA A 149 14.56 1.77 23.20
N TRP A 150 15.31 0.88 22.54
CA TRP A 150 15.81 1.10 21.18
C TRP A 150 14.66 1.24 20.18
N SER A 151 13.68 0.33 20.24
CA SER A 151 12.51 0.37 19.35
C SER A 151 11.70 1.65 19.53
N VAL A 152 11.52 2.12 20.78
CA VAL A 152 10.83 3.39 21.06
C VAL A 152 11.62 4.58 20.53
N LEU A 153 12.94 4.60 20.69
CA LEU A 153 13.80 5.66 20.17
C LEU A 153 13.64 5.81 18.65
N MET A 154 13.76 4.70 17.91
CA MET A 154 13.63 4.71 16.45
C MET A 154 12.22 5.05 15.99
N GLY A 155 11.19 4.63 16.73
CA GLY A 155 9.81 5.05 16.50
C GLY A 155 9.64 6.57 16.63
N ILE A 156 10.22 7.19 17.66
CA ILE A 156 10.18 8.65 17.85
C ILE A 156 10.88 9.37 16.69
N VAL A 157 12.09 8.95 16.31
CA VAL A 157 12.83 9.53 15.17
C VAL A 157 12.01 9.46 13.89
N THR A 158 11.33 8.33 13.65
CA THR A 158 10.48 8.12 12.47
C THR A 158 9.27 9.06 12.48
N ILE A 159 8.58 9.21 13.61
CA ILE A 159 7.45 10.13 13.73
C ILE A 159 7.90 11.58 13.52
N VAL A 160 9.02 11.99 14.11
CA VAL A 160 9.59 13.32 13.92
C VAL A 160 9.96 13.57 12.45
N ALA A 161 10.51 12.57 11.75
CA ALA A 161 10.79 12.66 10.32
C ALA A 161 9.51 12.87 9.49
N MET A 162 8.47 12.09 9.76
CA MET A 162 7.18 12.20 9.07
C MET A 162 6.54 13.58 9.28
N VAL A 163 6.54 14.08 10.52
CA VAL A 163 6.01 15.40 10.83
C VAL A 163 6.85 16.49 10.14
N GLY A 164 8.18 16.42 10.26
CA GLY A 164 9.09 17.41 9.66
C GLY A 164 8.94 17.53 8.14
N LEU A 165 8.71 16.41 7.45
CA LEU A 165 8.43 16.39 6.02
C LEU A 165 7.00 16.86 5.70
N SER A 166 6.01 16.52 6.53
CA SER A 166 4.61 16.93 6.30
C SER A 166 4.38 18.44 6.45
N LEU A 167 5.26 19.15 7.16
CA LEU A 167 5.20 20.60 7.33
C LEU A 167 5.77 21.37 6.13
N TYR A 168 6.30 20.68 5.13
CA TYR A 168 6.74 21.27 3.88
C TYR A 168 5.52 21.58 2.98
N TRP A 169 5.02 22.82 3.04
CA TRP A 169 3.87 23.29 2.24
C TRP A 169 4.11 24.67 1.64
N TYR A 170 3.46 24.95 0.50
CA TYR A 170 3.54 26.24 -0.21
C TYR A 170 2.42 27.20 0.24
N PRO A 171 2.66 28.51 0.47
CA PRO A 171 3.92 29.23 0.31
C PRO A 171 4.90 28.99 1.46
N GLU A 172 6.15 28.81 1.07
CA GLU A 172 7.21 28.28 1.92
C GLU A 172 7.82 29.37 2.82
N ASN A 173 7.90 29.13 4.13
CA ASN A 173 8.60 30.01 5.07
C ASN A 173 10.07 29.56 5.20
N GLU A 174 11.05 30.43 4.94
CA GLU A 174 12.48 30.09 4.96
C GLU A 174 12.94 29.34 6.23
N SER A 175 12.42 29.73 7.40
CA SER A 175 12.76 29.06 8.66
C SER A 175 12.22 27.62 8.74
N LEU A 176 11.05 27.33 8.17
CA LEU A 176 10.48 25.98 8.14
C LEU A 176 11.28 25.08 7.20
N VAL A 177 11.75 25.61 6.07
CA VAL A 177 12.61 24.88 5.13
C VAL A 177 13.87 24.39 5.79
N MET A 178 14.58 25.30 6.48
CA MET A 178 15.81 24.98 7.17
C MET A 178 15.58 23.91 8.25
N VAL A 179 14.50 24.02 9.02
CA VAL A 179 14.14 23.04 10.04
C VAL A 179 13.83 21.67 9.42
N SER A 180 13.05 21.63 8.33
CA SER A 180 12.72 20.38 7.63
C SER A 180 13.97 19.69 7.07
N TYR A 181 14.94 20.42 6.53
CA TYR A 181 16.22 19.84 6.11
C TYR A 181 17.04 19.31 7.28
N ILE A 182 17.12 20.04 8.39
CA ILE A 182 17.83 19.58 9.60
C ILE A 182 17.21 18.29 10.12
N VAL A 183 15.88 18.25 10.24
CA VAL A 183 15.14 17.05 10.68
C VAL A 183 15.41 15.88 9.73
N TYR A 184 15.32 16.11 8.41
CA TYR A 184 15.59 15.09 7.41
C TYR A 184 16.99 14.48 7.55
N TYR A 185 18.05 15.30 7.57
CA TYR A 185 19.42 14.79 7.65
C TYR A 185 19.71 14.06 8.97
N ILE A 186 19.19 14.56 10.10
CA ILE A 186 19.34 13.89 11.39
C ILE A 186 18.64 12.53 11.38
N SER A 187 17.40 12.46 10.86
CA SER A 187 16.66 11.20 10.79
C SER A 187 17.34 10.19 9.87
N VAL A 188 17.84 10.60 8.70
CA VAL A 188 18.61 9.73 7.80
C VAL A 188 19.86 9.19 8.49
N PHE A 189 20.58 10.02 9.25
CA PHE A 189 21.74 9.58 10.02
C PHE A 189 21.40 8.45 11.01
N PHE A 190 20.29 8.58 11.75
CA PHE A 190 19.84 7.53 12.67
C PHE A 190 19.43 6.23 11.93
N PHE A 191 18.77 6.33 10.78
CA PHE A 191 18.43 5.15 9.97
C PHE A 191 19.68 4.43 9.43
N VAL A 192 20.67 5.18 8.95
CA VAL A 192 21.96 4.60 8.52
C VAL A 192 22.69 3.96 9.70
N LEU A 193 22.70 4.61 10.87
CA LEU A 193 23.33 4.07 12.07
C LEU A 193 22.66 2.76 12.51
N GLU A 194 21.33 2.72 12.56
CA GLU A 194 20.59 1.50 12.89
C GLU A 194 20.88 0.37 11.90
N PHE A 195 20.88 0.68 10.60
CA PHE A 195 21.23 -0.27 9.55
C PHE A 195 22.62 -0.88 9.74
N LEU A 196 23.64 -0.04 9.95
CA LEU A 196 25.01 -0.49 10.17
C LEU A 196 25.13 -1.34 11.45
N LEU A 197 24.46 -0.92 12.53
CA LEU A 197 24.41 -1.68 13.78
C LEU A 197 23.77 -3.06 13.56
N LYS A 198 22.65 -3.15 12.84
CA LYS A 198 21.99 -4.42 12.54
C LYS A 198 22.87 -5.33 11.69
N ILE A 199 23.58 -4.81 10.68
CA ILE A 199 24.52 -5.62 9.89
C ILE A 199 25.66 -6.18 10.76
N VAL A 200 26.26 -5.36 11.62
CA VAL A 200 27.36 -5.80 12.49
C VAL A 200 26.87 -6.81 13.54
N CYS A 201 25.66 -6.65 14.06
CA CYS A 201 25.10 -7.48 15.13
C CYS A 201 24.49 -8.79 14.62
N PHE A 202 23.72 -8.79 13.54
CA PHE A 202 23.08 -10.00 13.02
C PHE A 202 23.94 -10.70 11.97
N GLY A 203 24.75 -9.95 11.23
CA GLY A 203 25.48 -10.43 10.04
C GLY A 203 24.64 -10.28 8.78
N PRO A 204 25.29 -10.18 7.61
CA PRO A 204 24.61 -9.89 6.36
C PRO A 204 23.58 -10.96 5.98
N ARG A 205 23.91 -12.25 6.19
CA ARG A 205 23.03 -13.36 5.83
C ARG A 205 21.71 -13.34 6.60
N GLU A 206 21.78 -13.24 7.93
CA GLU A 206 20.59 -13.22 8.79
C GLU A 206 19.81 -11.89 8.71
N TYR A 207 20.51 -10.80 8.38
CA TYR A 207 19.89 -9.50 8.17
C TYR A 207 18.93 -9.52 6.97
N PHE A 208 19.36 -9.97 5.80
CA PHE A 208 18.53 -10.01 4.58
C PHE A 208 17.44 -11.09 4.61
N ARG A 209 17.51 -12.01 5.58
CA ARG A 209 16.52 -13.06 5.80
C ARG A 209 15.22 -12.52 6.39
N ASN A 210 15.30 -11.45 7.17
CA ASN A 210 14.19 -10.83 7.86
C ASN A 210 13.56 -9.71 7.02
N GLY A 211 12.28 -9.84 6.65
CA GLY A 211 11.60 -8.87 5.78
C GLY A 211 11.57 -7.44 6.31
N ASN A 212 11.45 -7.26 7.63
CA ASN A 212 11.49 -5.93 8.25
C ASN A 212 12.87 -5.26 8.11
N ASN A 213 13.94 -6.05 8.17
CA ASN A 213 15.29 -5.55 7.97
C ASN A 213 15.53 -5.21 6.48
N VAL A 214 14.95 -5.99 5.56
CA VAL A 214 15.00 -5.65 4.12
C VAL A 214 14.35 -4.29 3.85
N LEU A 215 13.24 -3.98 4.53
CA LEU A 215 12.60 -2.66 4.43
C LEU A 215 13.54 -1.54 4.91
N ASP A 216 14.23 -1.71 6.05
CA ASP A 216 15.20 -0.72 6.54
C ASP A 216 16.34 -0.48 5.54
N PHE A 217 16.84 -1.53 4.90
CA PHE A 217 17.86 -1.42 3.85
C PHE A 217 17.34 -0.62 2.66
N VAL A 218 16.14 -0.91 2.17
CA VAL A 218 15.51 -0.17 1.07
C VAL A 218 15.33 1.30 1.45
N LEU A 219 14.90 1.60 2.67
CA LEU A 219 14.78 2.98 3.17
C LEU A 219 16.12 3.71 3.16
N VAL A 220 17.20 3.08 3.62
CA VAL A 220 18.54 3.68 3.59
C VAL A 220 18.99 3.94 2.15
N ILE A 221 18.79 2.99 1.23
CA ILE A 221 19.15 3.16 -0.18
C ILE A 221 18.38 4.31 -0.83
N ILE A 222 17.07 4.40 -0.61
CA ILE A 222 16.24 5.50 -1.13
C ILE A 222 16.76 6.86 -0.63
N ASN A 223 17.11 6.96 0.66
CA ASN A 223 17.65 8.20 1.22
C ASN A 223 19.03 8.56 0.65
N ILE A 224 19.92 7.58 0.44
CA ILE A 224 21.22 7.82 -0.20
C ILE A 224 21.04 8.30 -1.64
N LEU A 225 20.13 7.66 -2.41
CA LEU A 225 19.82 8.07 -3.77
C LEU A 225 19.20 9.47 -3.82
N SER A 226 18.35 9.81 -2.86
CA SER A 226 17.78 11.16 -2.75
C SER A 226 18.86 12.21 -2.54
N ILE A 227 19.79 11.98 -1.61
CA ILE A 227 20.92 12.90 -1.37
C ILE A 227 21.81 13.00 -2.61
N PHE A 228 22.11 11.88 -3.25
CA PHE A 228 22.90 11.86 -4.48
C PHE A 228 22.22 12.64 -5.62
N SER A 229 20.91 12.46 -5.81
CA SER A 229 20.14 13.19 -6.82
C SER A 229 20.20 14.70 -6.61
N THR A 230 20.07 15.16 -5.36
CA THR A 230 20.18 16.60 -5.04
C THR A 230 21.58 17.12 -5.37
N LEU A 231 22.62 16.38 -4.98
CA LEU A 231 24.01 16.78 -5.26
C LEU A 231 24.32 16.85 -6.77
N VAL A 232 23.81 15.91 -7.56
CA VAL A 232 24.02 15.91 -9.02
C VAL A 232 23.36 17.11 -9.67
N LEU A 233 22.13 17.45 -9.28
CA LEU A 233 21.41 18.62 -9.81
C LEU A 233 22.14 19.94 -9.47
N ASP A 234 22.73 20.05 -8.29
CA ASP A 234 23.53 21.22 -7.91
C ASP A 234 24.81 21.35 -8.75
N ILE A 235 25.43 20.21 -9.12
CA ILE A 235 26.63 20.18 -9.98
C ILE A 235 26.27 20.58 -11.42
N GLU A 236 25.21 20.01 -12.00
CA GLU A 236 24.75 20.37 -13.34
C GLU A 236 24.31 21.84 -13.45
N PHE A 237 23.75 22.40 -12.37
CA PHE A 237 23.44 23.82 -12.28
C PHE A 237 24.71 24.69 -12.26
N PHE A 238 25.75 24.26 -11.53
CA PHE A 238 27.04 24.97 -11.49
C PHE A 238 27.80 24.91 -12.83
N ASP A 239 27.78 23.75 -13.50
CA ASP A 239 28.40 23.57 -14.82
C ASP A 239 27.69 24.42 -15.89
N ASN A 240 26.36 24.52 -15.86
CA ASN A 240 25.60 25.40 -16.77
C ASN A 240 25.77 26.90 -16.51
N LEU A 241 26.24 27.30 -15.32
CA LEU A 241 26.52 28.70 -14.99
C LEU A 241 27.97 29.12 -15.27
N THR A 242 28.88 28.15 -15.45
CA THR A 242 30.31 28.39 -15.67
C THR A 242 30.80 28.06 -17.08
N GLY A 243 29.93 27.52 -17.94
CA GLY A 243 30.14 27.35 -19.39
C GLY A 243 29.39 28.39 -20.23
#